data_AF-A0A7X8MRL7-F1
#
_entry.id   AF-A0A7X8MRL7-F1
#
_cell.length_a   1.000
_cell.length_b   1.000
_cell.length_c   1.000
_cell.angle_alpha   90.00
_cell.angle_beta   90.00
_cell.angle_gamma   90.00
#
_symmetry.space_group_name_H-M   'P 1'
#
loop_
_entity.id
_entity.type
_entity.pdbx_description
1 polymer ?
#
loop_
_entity_poly.entity_id
_entity_poly.type
_entity_poly.pdbx_seq_one_letter_code
_entity_poly.pdbx_strand_id
1 'polypeptide(L)'
;MYCFTYASSYDCVFNELILWSDISSEHPIVAKTIAELSGKELPRDIEDALANVNRDFAEFKEKVIQTREQLVYNQYYRNDVGGELRKLISEFLIMDENFLKLIPELKKLAPEDKVWQTLMGHFIEEQTFMKKLFEDLKLQIE
;
A
#
# COMPACT_ATOMS: atom_id res chain seq x y z
N MET A 1 6.79 8.25 8.99
CA MET A 1 6.69 7.11 9.91
C MET A 1 6.18 7.58 11.25
N TYR A 2 5.05 7.04 11.67
CA TYR A 2 4.37 7.19 12.95
C TYR A 2 4.73 6.05 13.94
N CYS A 3 5.03 4.86 13.44
CA CYS A 3 5.65 3.77 14.20
C CYS A 3 7.12 3.65 13.79
N PHE A 4 8.09 3.99 14.65
CA PHE A 4 9.50 3.72 14.37
C PHE A 4 9.81 2.26 14.68
N THR A 5 9.52 1.35 13.75
CA THR A 5 9.67 -0.13 13.84
C THR A 5 8.88 -0.85 14.96
N TYR A 6 8.26 -0.10 15.88
CA TYR A 6 7.53 -0.62 17.03
C TYR A 6 6.14 0.00 17.14
N ALA A 7 5.14 -0.82 17.47
CA ALA A 7 3.77 -0.42 17.72
C ALA A 7 3.66 0.27 19.10
N SER A 8 3.95 1.57 19.15
CA SER A 8 3.81 2.35 20.40
C SER A 8 2.36 2.53 20.86
N SER A 9 1.41 2.37 19.92
CA SER A 9 -0.03 2.33 20.16
C SER A 9 -0.76 1.78 18.92
N TYR A 10 -2.00 1.33 19.08
CA TYR A 10 -2.87 1.00 17.94
C TYR A 10 -3.05 2.19 16.98
N ASP A 11 -3.06 3.41 17.51
CA ASP A 11 -3.21 4.63 16.73
C ASP A 11 -2.02 4.87 15.80
N CYS A 12 -0.79 4.49 16.21
CA CYS A 12 0.36 4.54 15.30
C CYS A 12 0.18 3.58 14.13
N VAL A 13 -0.34 2.36 14.38
CA VAL A 13 -0.56 1.34 13.34
C VAL A 13 -1.62 1.80 12.34
N PHE A 14 -2.72 2.39 12.82
CA PHE A 14 -3.72 3.00 11.93
C PHE A 14 -3.10 4.10 11.04
N ASN A 15 -2.27 4.97 11.61
CA ASN A 15 -1.63 6.04 10.84
C ASN A 15 -0.64 5.49 9.81
N GLU A 16 0.10 4.41 10.12
CA GLU A 16 0.93 3.72 9.12
C GLU A 16 0.07 3.11 8.01
N LEU A 17 -1.02 2.40 8.34
CA LEU A 17 -1.93 1.84 7.33
C LEU A 17 -2.48 2.93 6.41
N ILE A 18 -2.91 4.07 6.96
CA ILE A 18 -3.41 5.20 6.18
C ILE A 18 -2.31 5.77 5.27
N LEU A 19 -1.13 6.04 5.83
CA LEU A 19 0.00 6.61 5.10
C LEU A 19 0.43 5.73 3.92
N TRP A 20 0.66 4.44 4.19
CA TRP A 20 1.17 3.52 3.17
C TRP A 20 0.11 3.18 2.13
N SER A 21 -1.16 3.14 2.50
CA SER A 21 -2.24 2.98 1.51
C SER A 21 -2.34 4.19 0.58
N ASP A 22 -2.15 5.40 1.12
CA ASP A 22 -2.11 6.63 0.32
C ASP A 22 -0.94 6.60 -0.68
N ILE A 23 0.27 6.35 -0.19
CA ILE A 23 1.49 6.24 -1.02
C ILE A 23 1.32 5.15 -2.10
N SER A 24 0.92 3.94 -1.71
CA SER A 24 0.74 2.84 -2.66
C SER A 24 -0.37 3.12 -3.69
N SER A 25 -1.40 3.91 -3.35
CA SER A 25 -2.43 4.33 -4.30
C SER A 25 -1.92 5.33 -5.34
N GLU A 26 -0.89 6.12 -5.03
CA GLU A 26 -0.30 7.10 -5.94
C GLU A 26 0.69 6.48 -6.93
N HIS A 27 1.37 5.37 -6.56
CA HIS A 27 2.35 4.71 -7.43
C HIS A 27 1.81 4.38 -8.84
N PRO A 28 0.59 3.84 -9.00
CA PRO A 28 0.03 3.61 -10.32
C PRO A 28 -0.23 4.89 -11.13
N ILE A 29 -0.63 5.98 -10.47
CA ILE A 29 -0.86 7.28 -11.11
C ILE A 29 0.47 7.83 -11.64
N VAL A 30 1.52 7.77 -10.82
CA VAL A 30 2.86 8.20 -11.21
C VAL A 30 3.39 7.34 -12.37
N ALA A 31 3.21 6.02 -12.32
CA ALA A 31 3.60 5.13 -13.42
C ALA A 31 2.93 5.51 -14.74
N LYS A 32 1.60 5.71 -14.74
CA LYS A 32 0.85 6.13 -15.93
C LYS A 32 1.32 7.47 -16.45
N THR A 33 1.43 8.46 -15.56
CA THR A 33 1.86 9.82 -15.92
C THR A 33 3.26 9.82 -16.55
N ILE A 34 4.22 9.10 -15.97
CA ILE A 34 5.57 9.02 -16.52
C ILE A 34 5.60 8.25 -17.85
N ALA A 35 4.79 7.20 -18.00
CA ALA A 35 4.65 6.50 -19.27
C ALA A 35 4.14 7.44 -20.37
N GLU A 36 3.04 8.15 -20.11
CA GLU A 36 2.44 9.12 -21.03
C GLU A 36 3.42 10.24 -21.42
N LEU A 37 4.06 10.88 -20.44
CA LEU A 37 5.02 11.96 -20.67
C LEU A 37 6.26 11.51 -21.45
N SER A 38 6.58 10.21 -21.40
CA SER A 38 7.68 9.63 -22.13
C SER A 38 7.28 9.00 -23.47
N GLY A 39 6.03 9.16 -23.90
CA GLY A 39 5.49 8.55 -25.12
C GLY A 39 5.49 7.02 -25.10
N LYS A 40 5.36 6.41 -23.91
CA LYS A 40 5.25 4.95 -23.75
C LYS A 40 3.78 4.57 -23.67
N GLU A 41 3.33 3.78 -24.64
CA GLU A 41 2.00 3.18 -24.58
C GLU A 41 2.01 1.97 -23.65
N LEU A 42 1.15 2.01 -22.63
CA LEU A 42 0.96 0.88 -21.72
C LEU A 42 -0.05 -0.10 -22.35
N PRO A 43 0.23 -1.41 -22.34
CA PRO A 43 -0.77 -2.40 -22.71
C PRO A 43 -2.03 -2.26 -21.82
N ARG A 44 -3.21 -2.47 -22.42
CA ARG A 44 -4.50 -2.25 -21.72
C ARG A 44 -4.63 -3.07 -20.44
N ASP A 45 -4.13 -4.30 -20.44
CA ASP A 45 -4.09 -5.17 -19.25
C ASP A 45 -3.23 -4.58 -18.13
N ILE A 46 -2.12 -3.93 -18.46
CA ILE A 46 -1.30 -3.18 -17.50
C ILE A 46 -2.03 -1.93 -17.00
N GLU A 47 -2.68 -1.18 -17.89
CA GLU A 47 -3.45 0.01 -17.50
C GLU A 47 -4.59 -0.33 -16.54
N ASP A 48 -5.30 -1.42 -16.82
CA ASP A 48 -6.39 -1.95 -15.98
C ASP A 48 -5.84 -2.44 -14.64
N ALA A 49 -4.70 -3.16 -14.63
CA ALA A 49 -4.04 -3.60 -13.41
C ALA A 49 -3.61 -2.42 -12.52
N LEU A 50 -3.00 -1.39 -13.11
CA LEU A 50 -2.62 -0.16 -12.40
C LEU A 50 -3.84 0.59 -11.86
N ALA A 51 -4.94 0.65 -12.62
CA ALA A 51 -6.18 1.26 -12.16
C ALA A 51 -6.79 0.50 -10.97
N ASN A 52 -6.75 -0.83 -11.01
CA ASN A 52 -7.21 -1.67 -9.90
C ASN A 52 -6.35 -1.43 -8.65
N VAL A 53 -5.01 -1.43 -8.77
CA VAL A 53 -4.13 -1.15 -7.61
C VAL A 53 -4.45 0.21 -6.98
N ASN A 54 -4.60 1.26 -7.79
CA ASN A 54 -4.95 2.59 -7.29
C ASN A 54 -6.28 2.57 -6.53
N ARG A 55 -7.34 2.02 -7.15
CA ARG A 55 -8.66 1.94 -6.55
C ARG A 55 -8.64 1.14 -5.26
N ASP A 56 -8.05 -0.04 -5.28
CA ASP A 56 -8.07 -0.97 -4.16
C ASP A 56 -7.37 -0.33 -2.93
N PHE A 57 -6.20 0.31 -3.11
CA PHE A 57 -5.52 1.02 -2.02
C PHE A 57 -6.28 2.27 -1.53
N ALA A 58 -6.90 3.02 -2.43
CA ALA A 58 -7.73 4.17 -2.04
C ALA A 58 -8.96 3.74 -1.23
N GLU A 59 -9.66 2.69 -1.65
CA GLU A 59 -10.79 2.12 -0.92
C GLU A 59 -10.35 1.54 0.43
N PHE A 60 -9.20 0.87 0.46
CA PHE A 60 -8.64 0.33 1.70
C PHE A 60 -8.28 1.44 2.69
N LYS A 61 -7.69 2.55 2.25
CA LYS A 61 -7.44 3.73 3.09
C LYS A 61 -8.72 4.22 3.78
N GLU A 62 -9.80 4.39 3.02
CA GLU A 62 -11.10 4.80 3.55
C GLU A 62 -11.65 3.78 4.56
N LYS A 63 -11.51 2.49 4.27
CA LYS A 63 -11.89 1.42 5.21
C LYS A 63 -11.12 1.53 6.53
N VAL A 64 -9.81 1.78 6.49
CA VAL A 64 -8.98 1.95 7.69
C VAL A 64 -9.43 3.16 8.51
N ILE A 65 -9.72 4.29 7.88
CA ILE A 65 -10.24 5.50 8.54
C ILE A 65 -11.57 5.20 9.23
N GLN A 66 -12.52 4.61 8.51
CA GLN A 66 -13.83 4.26 9.06
C GLN A 66 -13.73 3.27 10.22
N THR A 67 -12.84 2.28 10.11
CA THR A 67 -12.61 1.29 11.17
C THR A 67 -12.04 1.95 12.42
N ARG A 68 -11.06 2.85 12.26
CA ARG A 68 -10.50 3.63 13.36
C ARG A 68 -11.57 4.44 14.07
N GLU A 69 -12.40 5.17 13.32
CA GLU A 69 -13.50 5.98 13.88
C GLU A 69 -14.49 5.11 14.68
N GLN A 70 -14.90 3.97 14.12
CA GLN A 70 -15.81 3.05 14.80
C GLN A 70 -15.23 2.55 16.12
N LEU A 71 -13.96 2.16 16.15
CA LEU A 71 -13.31 1.59 17.33
C LEU A 71 -13.00 2.66 18.40
N VAL A 72 -12.67 3.89 18.00
CA VAL A 72 -12.37 4.99 18.93
C VAL A 72 -13.64 5.52 19.60
N TYR A 73 -14.71 5.72 18.82
CA TYR A 73 -15.93 6.38 19.27
C TYR A 73 -17.02 5.44 19.78
N ASN A 74 -16.95 4.13 19.50
CA ASN A 74 -17.91 3.15 20.00
C ASN A 74 -17.34 2.30 21.14
N GLN A 75 -17.78 2.60 22.37
CA GLN A 75 -17.33 1.89 23.58
C GLN A 75 -17.63 0.39 23.56
N TYR A 76 -18.60 -0.06 22.77
CA TYR A 76 -18.98 -1.48 22.66
C TYR A 76 -17.93 -2.33 21.93
N TYR A 77 -17.17 -1.74 21.00
CA TYR A 77 -16.21 -2.45 20.14
C TYR A 77 -14.75 -2.31 20.58
N ARG A 78 -14.49 -1.62 21.70
CA ARG A 78 -13.11 -1.41 22.20
C ARG A 78 -12.38 -2.70 22.59
N ASN A 79 -13.10 -3.79 22.80
CA ASN A 79 -12.51 -5.04 23.29
C ASN A 79 -11.79 -5.87 22.22
N ASP A 80 -11.88 -5.51 20.92
CA ASP A 80 -11.26 -6.29 19.81
C ASP A 80 -10.48 -5.42 18.80
N VAL A 81 -9.92 -4.29 19.25
CA VAL A 81 -9.13 -3.40 18.38
C VAL A 81 -7.93 -4.13 17.75
N GLY A 82 -7.26 -4.97 18.53
CA GLY A 82 -6.13 -5.77 18.06
C GLY A 82 -6.52 -6.75 16.95
N GLY A 83 -7.65 -7.46 17.11
CA GLY A 83 -8.17 -8.38 16.10
C GLY A 83 -8.51 -7.69 14.78
N GLU A 84 -9.20 -6.55 14.83
CA GLU A 84 -9.52 -5.76 13.63
C GLU A 84 -8.27 -5.20 12.95
N LEU A 85 -7.28 -4.70 13.70
CA LEU A 85 -6.02 -4.26 13.13
C LEU A 85 -5.26 -5.40 12.43
N ARG A 86 -5.23 -6.60 13.01
CA ARG A 86 -4.58 -7.76 12.39
C ARG A 86 -5.26 -8.16 11.06
N LYS A 87 -6.59 -7.99 10.96
CA LYS A 87 -7.33 -8.18 9.71
C LYS A 87 -6.92 -7.14 8.68
N LEU A 88 -6.97 -5.85 9.03
CA LEU A 88 -6.56 -4.76 8.14
C LEU A 88 -5.12 -4.94 7.64
N ILE A 89 -4.17 -5.27 8.53
CA ILE A 89 -2.79 -5.54 8.12
C ILE A 89 -2.72 -6.72 7.14
N SER A 90 -3.48 -7.78 7.37
CA SER A 90 -3.48 -8.94 6.48
C SER A 90 -4.01 -8.61 5.09
N GLU A 91 -5.08 -7.81 5.02
CA GLU A 91 -5.63 -7.31 3.75
C GLU A 91 -4.63 -6.42 3.02
N PHE A 92 -4.00 -5.47 3.72
CA PHE A 92 -2.95 -4.62 3.16
C PHE A 92 -1.82 -5.44 2.55
N LEU A 93 -1.30 -6.44 3.29
CA LEU A 93 -0.20 -7.29 2.84
C LEU A 93 -0.55 -8.11 1.58
N ILE A 94 -1.80 -8.54 1.43
CA ILE A 94 -2.27 -9.25 0.23
C ILE A 94 -2.28 -8.30 -0.98
N MET A 95 -2.81 -7.09 -0.80
CA MET A 95 -2.85 -6.08 -1.86
C MET A 95 -1.44 -5.65 -2.28
N ASP A 96 -0.56 -5.46 -1.30
CA ASP A 96 0.84 -5.16 -1.56
C ASP A 96 1.55 -6.27 -2.33
N GLU A 97 1.36 -7.53 -1.94
CA GLU A 97 1.96 -8.66 -2.64
C GLU A 97 1.50 -8.73 -4.11
N ASN A 98 0.24 -8.40 -4.38
CA ASN A 98 -0.27 -8.31 -5.75
C ASN A 98 0.40 -7.18 -6.53
N PHE A 99 0.64 -6.02 -5.91
CA PHE A 99 1.32 -4.93 -6.58
C PHE A 99 2.82 -5.22 -6.80
N LEU A 100 3.50 -5.80 -5.82
CA LEU A 100 4.89 -6.26 -5.96
C LEU A 100 5.08 -7.25 -7.12
N LYS A 101 4.07 -8.08 -7.42
CA LYS A 101 4.06 -8.98 -8.59
C LYS A 101 3.86 -8.26 -9.92
N LEU A 102 3.19 -7.11 -9.91
CA LEU A 102 2.96 -6.29 -11.11
C LEU A 102 4.21 -5.49 -11.51
N ILE A 103 4.99 -4.99 -10.55
CA ILE A 103 6.15 -4.13 -10.84
C ILE A 103 7.19 -4.77 -11.78
N PRO A 104 7.54 -6.07 -11.68
CA PRO A 104 8.39 -6.74 -12.65
C PRO A 104 7.86 -6.70 -14.09
N GLU A 105 6.54 -6.76 -14.29
CA GLU A 105 5.93 -6.63 -15.61
C GLU A 105 6.06 -5.20 -16.14
N LEU A 106 5.87 -4.19 -15.27
CA LEU A 106 6.13 -2.80 -15.61
C LEU A 106 7.59 -2.59 -16.04
N LYS A 107 8.56 -3.18 -15.34
CA LYS A 107 9.99 -3.07 -15.70
C LYS A 107 10.29 -3.60 -17.11
N LYS A 108 9.56 -4.62 -17.59
CA LYS A 108 9.76 -5.19 -18.93
C LYS A 108 9.29 -4.27 -20.05
N LEU A 109 8.43 -3.30 -19.78
CA LEU A 109 7.90 -2.38 -20.80
C LEU A 109 8.97 -1.44 -21.36
N ALA A 110 9.96 -1.07 -20.55
CA ALA A 110 11.04 -0.18 -20.97
C ALA A 110 12.37 -0.57 -20.28
N PRO A 111 12.99 -1.70 -20.68
CA PRO A 111 14.18 -2.23 -20.00
C PRO A 111 15.38 -1.30 -20.05
N GLU A 112 15.52 -0.53 -21.14
CA GLU A 112 16.65 0.39 -21.36
C GLU A 112 16.40 1.82 -20.82
N ASP A 113 15.17 2.13 -20.41
CA ASP A 113 14.84 3.46 -19.89
C ASP A 113 15.24 3.57 -18.41
N LYS A 114 16.34 4.29 -18.15
CA LYS A 114 16.87 4.46 -16.80
C LYS A 114 15.89 5.14 -15.84
N VAL A 115 15.13 6.13 -16.29
CA VAL A 115 14.16 6.83 -15.44
C VAL A 115 13.04 5.87 -15.03
N TRP A 116 12.53 5.11 -16.00
CA TRP A 116 11.52 4.09 -15.76
C TRP A 116 12.03 2.99 -14.82
N GLN A 117 13.24 2.46 -15.06
CA GLN A 117 13.83 1.44 -14.21
C GLN A 117 14.07 1.94 -12.78
N THR A 118 14.52 3.18 -12.62
CA THR A 118 14.68 3.80 -11.29
C THR A 118 13.34 3.97 -10.58
N LEU A 119 12.29 4.41 -11.28
CA LEU A 119 10.96 4.56 -10.70
C LEU A 119 10.40 3.20 -10.22
N MET A 120 10.49 2.16 -11.06
CA MET A 120 10.04 0.82 -10.67
C MET A 120 10.90 0.24 -9.54
N GLY A 121 12.20 0.56 -9.50
CA GLY A 121 13.08 0.21 -8.39
C GLY A 121 12.63 0.85 -7.08
N HIS A 122 12.33 2.15 -7.11
CA HIS A 122 11.80 2.89 -5.96
C HIS A 122 10.49 2.28 -5.44
N PHE A 123 9.56 1.93 -6.33
CA PHE A 123 8.33 1.26 -5.91
C PHE A 123 8.61 -0.08 -5.24
N ILE A 124 9.55 -0.88 -5.75
CA ILE A 124 9.93 -2.15 -5.10
C ILE A 124 10.53 -1.89 -3.71
N GLU A 125 11.41 -0.89 -3.58
CA GLU A 125 12.07 -0.56 -2.31
C GLU A 125 11.05 -0.14 -1.24
N GLU A 126 10.17 0.79 -1.58
CA GLU A 126 9.09 1.22 -0.69
C GLU A 126 8.14 0.07 -0.39
N GLN A 127 7.71 -0.66 -1.43
CA GLN A 127 6.76 -1.76 -1.25
C GLN A 127 7.33 -2.87 -0.34
N THR A 128 8.61 -3.20 -0.53
CA THR A 128 9.30 -4.18 0.33
C THR A 128 9.49 -3.65 1.75
N PHE A 129 9.79 -2.36 1.89
CA PHE A 129 9.96 -1.73 3.18
C PHE A 129 8.68 -1.82 4.02
N MET A 130 7.54 -1.37 3.49
CA MET A 130 6.33 -1.39 4.32
C MET A 130 5.73 -2.79 4.46
N LYS A 131 5.96 -3.72 3.53
CA LYS A 131 5.66 -5.14 3.75
C LYS A 131 6.30 -5.64 5.04
N LYS A 132 7.62 -5.43 5.16
CA LYS A 132 8.37 -5.83 6.35
C LYS A 132 7.86 -5.10 7.60
N LEU A 133 7.61 -3.80 7.50
CA LEU A 133 7.04 -3.01 8.60
C LEU A 133 5.73 -3.64 9.10
N PHE A 134 4.80 -3.97 8.21
CA PHE A 134 3.50 -4.51 8.59
C PHE A 134 3.55 -5.95 9.06
N GLU A 135 4.45 -6.78 8.52
CA GLU A 135 4.74 -8.10 9.08
C GLU A 135 5.22 -7.98 10.54
N ASP A 136 6.14 -7.05 10.81
CA ASP A 136 6.67 -6.80 12.16
C ASP A 136 5.59 -6.22 13.10
N LEU A 137 4.77 -5.26 12.64
CA LEU A 137 3.69 -4.66 13.43
C LEU A 137 2.59 -5.70 13.75
N LYS A 138 2.28 -6.60 12.81
CA LYS A 138 1.28 -7.66 13.02
C LYS A 138 1.65 -8.60 14.17
N LEU A 139 2.94 -8.87 14.36
CA LEU A 139 3.45 -9.70 15.45
C LEU A 139 3.38 -9.02 16.82
N GLN A 140 3.33 -7.69 16.84
CA GLN A 140 3.31 -6.89 18.07
C GLN A 140 1.89 -6.60 18.58
N ILE A 141 0.86 -6.91 17.79
CA ILE A 141 -0.54 -6.70 18.15
C ILE A 141 -1.10 -7.96 18.78
N GLU A 142 -1.43 -7.86 20.07
CA GLU A 142 -2.17 -8.88 20.84
C GLU A 142 -3.62 -9.03 20.35
#